data_AF-A0A0D2BZ27-F1
#
_entry.id   AF-A0A0D2BZ27-F1
#
_cell.length_a   1.000
_cell.length_b   1.000
_cell.length_c   1.000
_cell.angle_alpha   90.00
_cell.angle_beta   90.00
_cell.angle_gamma   90.00
#
_symmetry.space_group_name_H-M   'P 1'
#
loop_
_entity.id
_entity.type
_entity.pdbx_description
1 polymer ?
#
loop_
_entity_poly.entity_id
_entity_poly.type
_entity_poly.pdbx_seq_one_letter_code
_entity_poly.pdbx_strand_id
1 'polypeptide(L)'
;MPRPVTEVVTLTLQPEANADEVISGWDDISYHKAFEQSETDFAAAGAFLGPVITDPPFMFHVYLDPVERERILSAPIIEVATFFSVPKGYSDEGEKLLRILGSFQGGLGFLHAEIVEDIAVEGINPKGIGWFNFLAWESTAQHVAAKESDAVQGSIHLIRGEGQMGEIERHYVKFTGA
;
A
#
# COMPACT_ATOMS: atom_id res chain seq x y z
N MET A 1 -25.10 3.25 0.14
CA MET A 1 -24.71 2.23 1.13
C MET A 1 -23.34 2.62 1.65
N PRO A 2 -23.05 2.47 2.95
CA PRO A 2 -21.70 2.64 3.47
C PRO A 2 -20.74 1.71 2.74
N ARG A 3 -19.54 2.19 2.41
CA ARG A 3 -18.52 1.41 1.71
C ARG A 3 -17.29 1.35 2.61
N PRO A 4 -16.86 0.14 3.03
CA PRO A 4 -15.63 -0.01 3.80
C PRO A 4 -14.45 0.63 3.09
N VAL A 5 -13.64 1.37 3.84
CA VAL A 5 -12.45 2.05 3.33
C VAL A 5 -11.25 1.57 4.12
N THR A 6 -10.14 1.35 3.43
CA THR A 6 -8.86 1.08 4.06
C THR A 6 -8.04 2.35 3.98
N GLU A 7 -7.55 2.78 5.12
CA GLU A 7 -6.57 3.84 5.25
C GLU A 7 -5.18 3.21 5.26
N VAL A 8 -4.30 3.78 4.46
CA VAL A 8 -2.87 3.44 4.42
C VAL A 8 -2.12 4.65 4.95
N VAL A 9 -1.27 4.44 5.95
CA VAL A 9 -0.46 5.48 6.57
C VAL A 9 1.00 5.07 6.52
N THR A 10 1.76 5.75 5.68
CA THR A 10 3.21 5.62 5.62
C THR A 10 3.82 6.53 6.69
N LEU A 11 4.61 5.93 7.58
CA LEU A 11 5.28 6.61 8.68
C LEU A 11 6.76 6.79 8.36
N THR A 12 7.28 8.00 8.52
CA THR A 12 8.73 8.20 8.61
C THR A 12 9.15 7.97 10.05
N LEU A 13 9.91 6.90 10.26
CA LEU A 13 10.28 6.44 11.59
C LEU A 13 11.69 6.86 12.01
N GLN A 14 11.91 6.87 13.32
CA GLN A 14 13.27 6.93 13.88
C GLN A 14 14.11 5.73 13.40
N PRO A 15 15.44 5.87 13.24
CA PRO A 15 16.32 4.84 12.65
C PRO A 15 16.26 3.45 13.30
N GLU A 16 15.72 3.35 14.51
CA GLU A 16 15.57 2.13 15.32
C GLU A 16 14.17 1.50 15.30
N ALA A 17 13.17 2.11 14.66
CA ALA A 17 11.82 1.56 14.57
C ALA A 17 11.61 0.77 13.27
N ASN A 18 10.79 -0.29 13.34
CA ASN A 18 10.69 -1.34 12.31
C ASN A 18 9.38 -1.32 11.47
N ALA A 19 8.52 -0.30 11.60
CA ALA A 19 7.18 -0.31 11.03
C ALA A 19 6.85 0.97 10.23
N ASP A 20 7.21 0.97 8.95
CA ASP A 20 7.02 2.12 8.05
C ASP A 20 5.57 2.27 7.54
N GLU A 21 4.67 1.33 7.88
CA GLU A 21 3.28 1.30 7.38
C GLU A 21 2.27 0.90 8.46
N VAL A 22 1.21 1.69 8.60
CA VAL A 22 0.02 1.37 9.39
C VAL A 22 -1.18 1.22 8.46
N ILE A 23 -1.89 0.10 8.57
CA ILE A 23 -3.07 -0.21 7.76
C ILE A 23 -4.30 -0.26 8.66
N SER A 24 -5.23 0.67 8.47
CA SER A 24 -6.45 0.78 9.27
C SER A 24 -7.69 0.49 8.43
N GLY A 25 -8.59 -0.34 8.96
CA GLY A 25 -9.87 -0.63 8.32
C GLY A 25 -11.02 0.14 8.95
N TRP A 26 -11.78 0.87 8.13
CA TRP A 26 -12.97 1.60 8.56
C TRP A 26 -14.21 1.07 7.85
N ASP A 27 -15.32 0.95 8.57
CA ASP A 27 -16.62 0.55 7.99
C ASP A 27 -17.10 1.53 6.91
N ASP A 28 -16.74 2.81 7.07
CA ASP A 28 -16.97 3.90 6.13
C ASP A 28 -16.07 5.10 6.49
N ILE A 29 -15.78 5.98 5.54
CA ILE A 29 -14.95 7.18 5.74
C ILE A 29 -15.48 8.10 6.85
N SER A 30 -16.79 8.08 7.13
CA SER A 30 -17.40 8.84 8.22
C SER A 30 -16.95 8.38 9.61
N TYR A 31 -16.59 7.10 9.79
CA TYR A 31 -16.05 6.60 11.05
C TYR A 31 -14.63 7.11 11.30
N HIS A 32 -13.79 7.16 10.26
CA HIS A 32 -12.47 7.77 10.37
C HIS A 32 -12.61 9.25 10.79
N LYS A 33 -13.46 10.01 10.11
CA LYS A 33 -13.71 11.43 10.45
C LYS A 33 -14.25 11.62 11.87
N ALA A 34 -15.10 10.71 12.34
CA ALA A 34 -15.60 10.75 13.71
C ALA A 34 -14.48 10.46 14.72
N PHE A 35 -13.57 9.54 14.40
CA PHE A 35 -12.37 9.29 15.20
C PHE A 35 -11.44 10.50 15.23
N GLU A 36 -11.15 11.16 14.11
CA GLU A 36 -10.35 12.40 14.09
C GLU A 36 -10.96 13.53 14.95
N GLN A 37 -12.29 13.58 15.01
CA GLN A 37 -13.04 14.53 15.83
C GLN A 37 -13.16 14.11 17.30
N SER A 38 -12.81 12.86 17.62
CA SER A 38 -12.82 12.37 18.99
C SER A 38 -11.60 12.92 19.71
N GLU A 39 -11.80 13.93 20.55
CA GLU A 39 -10.68 14.59 21.25
C GLU A 39 -9.82 13.58 22.03
N THR A 40 -10.46 12.62 22.70
CA THR A 40 -9.78 11.65 23.56
C THR A 40 -9.08 10.55 22.77
N ASP A 41 -9.78 9.89 21.82
CA ASP A 41 -9.19 8.74 21.13
C ASP A 41 -8.15 9.17 20.09
N PHE A 42 -8.35 10.30 19.41
CA PHE A 42 -7.36 10.87 18.52
C PHE A 42 -6.08 11.28 19.27
N ALA A 43 -6.22 11.93 20.43
CA ALA A 43 -5.08 12.27 21.28
C ALA A 43 -4.34 11.03 21.78
N ALA A 44 -5.05 9.95 22.10
CA ALA A 44 -4.44 8.68 22.53
C ALA A 44 -3.63 8.04 21.39
N ALA A 45 -4.15 8.01 20.17
CA ALA A 45 -3.40 7.54 19.01
C ALA A 45 -2.17 8.41 18.71
N GLY A 46 -2.30 9.73 18.80
CA GLY A 46 -1.17 10.65 18.68
C GLY A 46 -0.10 10.43 19.74
N ALA A 47 -0.49 10.15 20.99
CA ALA A 47 0.45 9.83 22.06
C ALA A 47 1.16 8.47 21.85
N PHE A 48 0.48 7.51 21.22
CA PHE A 48 1.05 6.21 20.90
C PHE A 48 2.04 6.27 19.73
N LEU A 49 1.68 6.97 18.65
CA LEU A 49 2.50 7.06 17.44
C LEU A 49 3.58 8.16 17.51
N GLY A 50 3.31 9.26 18.22
CA GLY A 50 4.18 10.42 18.28
C GLY A 50 5.65 10.14 18.67
N PRO A 51 5.96 9.22 19.61
CA PRO A 51 7.34 8.91 19.95
C PRO A 51 8.17 8.27 18.83
N VAL A 52 7.53 7.63 17.84
CA VAL A 52 8.23 6.88 16.78
C VAL A 52 8.27 7.61 15.44
N ILE A 53 7.41 8.63 15.26
CA ILE A 53 7.31 9.43 14.02
C ILE A 53 8.32 10.58 14.04
N THR A 54 9.11 10.74 12.97
CA THR A 54 10.07 11.85 12.81
C THR A 54 9.56 12.97 11.91
N ASP A 55 8.72 12.64 10.93
CA ASP A 55 8.15 13.58 9.97
C ASP A 55 6.64 13.36 9.82
N PRO A 56 5.85 14.34 9.36
CA PRO A 56 4.42 14.18 9.19
C PRO A 56 4.09 12.93 8.35
N PRO A 57 3.17 12.06 8.82
CA PRO A 57 2.83 10.85 8.10
C PRO A 57 2.16 11.18 6.76
N PHE A 58 2.41 10.34 5.76
CA PHE A 58 1.69 10.38 4.50
C PHE A 58 0.52 9.39 4.57
N MET A 59 -0.70 9.85 4.26
CA MET A 59 -1.91 9.07 4.40
C MET A 59 -2.79 9.19 3.16
N PHE A 60 -3.40 8.07 2.77
CA PHE A 60 -4.39 8.02 1.70
C PHE A 60 -5.40 6.89 1.91
N HIS A 61 -6.51 6.94 1.18
CA HIS A 61 -7.57 5.95 1.26
C HIS A 61 -7.65 5.10 -0.01
N VAL A 62 -7.99 3.84 0.18
CA VAL A 62 -8.27 2.88 -0.88
C VAL A 62 -9.51 2.04 -0.54
N TYR A 63 -10.23 1.61 -1.57
CA TYR A 63 -11.37 0.71 -1.39
C TYR A 63 -10.96 -0.73 -1.63
N LEU A 64 -10.70 -1.44 -0.54
CA LEU A 64 -10.35 -2.85 -0.53
C LEU A 64 -11.49 -3.67 0.08
N ASP A 65 -11.71 -4.87 -0.47
CA ASP A 65 -12.61 -5.83 0.17
C ASP A 65 -12.02 -6.25 1.54
N PRO A 66 -12.76 -6.10 2.66
CA PRO A 66 -12.20 -6.38 3.98
C PRO A 66 -11.75 -7.83 4.19
N VAL A 67 -12.47 -8.80 3.61
CA VAL A 67 -12.17 -10.23 3.75
C VAL A 67 -10.89 -10.56 2.99
N GLU A 68 -10.77 -10.09 1.76
CA GLU A 68 -9.55 -10.28 0.97
C GLU A 68 -8.35 -9.52 1.56
N ARG A 69 -8.56 -8.31 2.10
CA ARG A 69 -7.52 -7.55 2.80
C ARG A 69 -6.98 -8.36 3.98
N GLU A 70 -7.84 -8.87 4.86
CA GLU A 70 -7.43 -9.65 6.03
C GLU A 70 -6.73 -10.95 5.62
N ARG A 71 -7.21 -11.61 4.57
CA ARG A 71 -6.54 -12.79 3.99
C ARG A 71 -5.11 -12.45 3.54
N ILE A 72 -4.92 -11.36 2.81
CA ILE A 72 -3.60 -10.93 2.32
C ILE A 72 -2.68 -10.49 3.47
N LEU A 73 -3.21 -9.73 4.44
CA LEU A 73 -2.45 -9.26 5.60
C LEU A 73 -2.00 -10.38 6.55
N SER A 74 -2.61 -11.57 6.45
CA SER A 74 -2.20 -12.76 7.21
C SER A 74 -0.96 -13.48 6.65
N ALA A 75 -0.45 -13.06 5.49
CA ALA A 75 0.68 -13.71 4.84
C ALA A 75 2.01 -13.50 5.61
N PRO A 76 2.97 -14.44 5.51
CA PRO A 76 4.26 -14.32 6.17
C PRO A 76 5.05 -13.07 5.80
N ILE A 77 5.01 -12.68 4.52
CA ILE A 77 5.67 -11.51 3.95
C ILE A 77 4.70 -10.81 3.02
N ILE A 78 4.59 -9.49 3.14
CA ILE A 78 3.79 -8.66 2.25
C ILE A 78 4.69 -7.55 1.69
N GLU A 79 4.70 -7.41 0.37
CA GLU A 79 5.15 -6.18 -0.27
C GLU A 79 3.98 -5.20 -0.30
N VAL A 80 4.22 -3.99 0.22
CA VAL A 80 3.32 -2.85 0.12
C VAL A 80 3.93 -1.92 -0.91
N ALA A 81 3.15 -1.50 -1.91
CA ALA A 81 3.67 -0.64 -2.96
C ALA A 81 2.66 0.43 -3.38
N THR A 82 3.13 1.68 -3.42
CA THR A 82 2.37 2.86 -3.84
C THR A 82 3.00 3.46 -5.08
N PHE A 83 2.19 3.64 -6.11
CA PHE A 83 2.58 4.14 -7.43
C PHE A 83 1.95 5.51 -7.61
N PHE A 84 2.78 6.52 -7.80
CA PHE A 84 2.36 7.91 -7.86
C PHE A 84 2.25 8.39 -9.31
N SER A 85 1.23 9.23 -9.57
CA SER A 85 0.99 9.85 -10.87
C SER A 85 0.92 8.82 -12.00
N VAL A 86 0.11 7.77 -11.81
CA VAL A 86 -0.08 6.74 -12.82
C VAL A 86 -1.00 7.24 -13.95
N PRO A 87 -0.83 6.74 -15.20
CA PRO A 87 -1.74 7.09 -16.28
C PRO A 87 -3.15 6.57 -16.02
N LYS A 88 -4.15 7.22 -16.62
CA LYS A 88 -5.55 6.77 -16.53
C LYS A 88 -5.68 5.34 -17.07
N GLY A 89 -6.30 4.44 -16.32
CA GLY A 89 -6.47 3.04 -16.70
C GLY A 89 -5.26 2.15 -16.43
N TYR A 90 -4.26 2.65 -15.70
CA TYR A 90 -3.08 1.88 -15.28
C TYR A 90 -3.44 0.60 -14.52
N SER A 91 -4.59 0.55 -13.84
CA SER A 91 -5.08 -0.62 -13.09
C SER A 91 -4.97 -1.92 -13.89
N ASP A 92 -5.29 -1.89 -15.18
CA ASP A 92 -5.32 -3.08 -16.03
C ASP A 92 -3.90 -3.60 -16.34
N GLU A 93 -2.91 -2.70 -16.43
CA GLU A 93 -1.51 -3.05 -16.66
C GLU A 93 -0.83 -3.50 -15.38
N GLY A 94 -1.05 -2.76 -14.28
CA GLY A 94 -0.58 -3.11 -12.96
C GLY A 94 -1.08 -4.49 -12.54
N GLU A 95 -2.37 -4.78 -12.76
CA GLU A 95 -2.96 -6.08 -12.45
C GLU A 95 -2.33 -7.22 -13.26
N LYS A 96 -2.04 -7.03 -14.56
CA LYS A 96 -1.36 -8.05 -15.37
C LYS A 96 0.00 -8.43 -14.76
N LEU A 97 0.77 -7.44 -14.32
CA LEU A 97 2.03 -7.70 -13.64
C LEU A 97 1.83 -8.44 -12.32
N LEU A 98 0.87 -8.01 -11.48
CA LEU A 98 0.57 -8.68 -10.22
C LEU A 98 0.16 -10.15 -10.44
N ARG A 99 -0.57 -10.45 -11.53
CA ARG A 99 -0.90 -11.83 -11.92
C ARG A 99 0.33 -12.64 -12.31
N ILE A 100 1.29 -12.03 -13.01
CA ILE A 100 2.56 -12.70 -13.33
C ILE A 100 3.32 -13.00 -12.04
N LEU A 101 3.51 -12.00 -11.17
CA LEU A 101 4.22 -12.15 -9.89
C LEU A 101 3.56 -13.20 -9.00
N GLY A 102 2.23 -13.13 -8.83
CA GLY A 102 1.45 -14.06 -8.02
C GLY A 102 1.39 -15.49 -8.56
N SER A 103 1.84 -15.75 -9.79
CA SER A 103 1.91 -17.10 -10.37
C SER A 103 3.17 -17.88 -10.01
N PHE A 104 4.17 -17.22 -9.42
CA PHE A 104 5.41 -17.86 -9.00
C PHE A 104 5.24 -18.67 -7.72
N GLN A 105 6.13 -19.67 -7.55
CA GLN A 105 6.18 -20.45 -6.31
C GLN A 105 6.39 -19.53 -5.10
N GLY A 106 5.53 -19.69 -4.09
CA GLY A 106 5.53 -18.87 -2.89
C GLY A 106 4.66 -17.61 -2.98
N GLY A 107 4.06 -17.31 -4.15
CA GLY A 107 3.04 -16.26 -4.27
C GLY A 107 1.72 -16.70 -3.61
N LEU A 108 1.21 -15.88 -2.69
CA LEU A 108 -0.02 -16.15 -1.91
C LEU A 108 -1.22 -15.28 -2.36
N GLY A 109 -1.01 -14.47 -3.39
CA GLY A 109 -2.01 -13.59 -3.99
C GLY A 109 -1.64 -12.12 -3.84
N PHE A 110 -2.53 -11.27 -4.33
CA PHE A 110 -2.37 -9.82 -4.30
C PHE A 110 -3.71 -9.14 -4.12
N LEU A 111 -3.67 -7.86 -3.77
CA LEU A 111 -4.82 -6.99 -3.70
C LEU A 111 -4.38 -5.59 -4.14
N HIS A 112 -5.21 -4.88 -4.90
CA HIS A 112 -4.87 -3.54 -5.37
C HIS A 112 -6.10 -2.64 -5.46
N ALA A 113 -5.85 -1.32 -5.49
CA ALA A 113 -6.89 -0.32 -5.70
C ALA A 113 -6.30 0.97 -6.25
N GLU A 114 -7.13 1.74 -6.94
CA GLU A 114 -6.86 3.16 -7.18
C GLU A 114 -7.03 3.93 -5.86
N ILE A 115 -6.15 4.89 -5.65
CA ILE A 115 -6.19 5.78 -4.49
C ILE A 115 -7.32 6.79 -4.68
N VAL A 116 -8.07 7.04 -3.60
CA VAL A 116 -9.27 7.88 -3.64
C VAL A 116 -8.93 9.35 -3.83
N GLU A 117 -7.79 9.79 -3.30
CA GLU A 117 -7.27 11.15 -3.39
C GLU A 117 -6.34 11.35 -4.59
N ASP A 118 -6.30 12.60 -5.09
CA ASP A 118 -5.18 13.07 -5.90
C ASP A 118 -3.95 13.24 -4.99
N ILE A 119 -2.97 12.36 -5.15
CA ILE A 119 -1.74 12.34 -4.35
C ILE A 119 -0.56 12.93 -5.12
N ALA A 120 0.40 13.49 -4.38
CA ALA A 120 1.69 13.90 -4.92
C ALA A 120 2.78 13.44 -3.96
N VAL A 121 3.91 13.04 -4.52
CA VAL A 121 5.16 12.97 -3.76
C VAL A 121 5.70 14.39 -3.61
N GLU A 122 6.31 14.70 -2.47
CA GLU A 122 6.96 15.99 -2.25
C GLU A 122 7.93 16.31 -3.41
N GLY A 123 7.73 17.46 -4.05
CA GLY A 123 8.52 17.88 -5.22
C GLY A 123 7.99 17.43 -6.59
N ILE A 124 6.97 16.55 -6.66
CA ILE A 124 6.32 16.15 -7.92
C ILE A 124 4.99 16.90 -8.08
N ASN A 125 4.91 17.75 -9.10
CA ASN A 125 3.68 18.43 -9.53
C ASN A 125 3.42 18.15 -11.02
N PRO A 126 2.17 17.91 -11.43
CA PRO A 126 0.93 17.99 -10.64
C PRO A 126 0.63 16.75 -9.80
N LYS A 127 -0.28 16.90 -8.82
CA LYS A 127 -0.96 15.77 -8.16
C LYS A 127 -1.66 14.89 -9.20
N GLY A 128 -1.68 13.59 -8.98
CA GLY A 128 -2.25 12.64 -9.92
C GLY A 128 -2.90 11.45 -9.24
N ILE A 129 -3.49 10.60 -10.09
CA ILE A 129 -4.07 9.33 -9.66
C ILE A 129 -2.95 8.47 -9.10
N GLY A 130 -3.15 7.93 -7.91
CA GLY A 130 -2.29 6.93 -7.31
C GLY A 130 -2.84 5.51 -7.50
N TRP A 131 -1.96 4.53 -7.50
CA TRP A 131 -2.34 3.13 -7.47
C TRP A 131 -1.57 2.39 -6.38
N PHE A 132 -2.29 1.59 -5.61
CA PHE A 132 -1.78 0.90 -4.43
C PHE A 132 -1.93 -0.60 -4.58
N ASN A 133 -0.96 -1.37 -4.09
CA ASN A 133 -1.13 -2.81 -3.96
C ASN A 133 -0.42 -3.44 -2.74
N PHE A 134 -0.98 -4.58 -2.36
CA PHE A 134 -0.35 -5.61 -1.55
C PHE A 134 -0.01 -6.82 -2.42
N LEU A 135 1.16 -7.39 -2.20
CA LEU A 135 1.56 -8.64 -2.80
C LEU A 135 2.10 -9.59 -1.72
N ALA A 136 1.42 -10.72 -1.54
CA ALA A 136 1.67 -11.66 -0.46
C ALA A 136 2.61 -12.79 -0.88
N TRP A 137 3.55 -13.14 0.00
CA TRP A 137 4.58 -14.15 -0.24
C TRP A 137 4.81 -15.04 0.99
N GLU A 138 5.21 -16.27 0.72
CA GLU A 138 5.71 -17.21 1.75
C GLU A 138 7.05 -16.75 2.34
N SER A 139 7.93 -16.13 1.54
CA SER A 139 9.23 -15.62 1.99
C SER A 139 9.78 -14.52 1.08
N THR A 140 10.65 -13.67 1.65
CA THR A 140 11.38 -12.64 0.87
C THR A 140 12.27 -13.27 -0.22
N ALA A 141 12.84 -14.45 0.03
CA ALA A 141 13.71 -15.13 -0.92
C ALA A 141 12.95 -15.56 -2.19
N GLN A 142 11.76 -16.13 -2.04
CA GLN A 142 10.90 -16.50 -3.17
C GLN A 142 10.47 -15.26 -3.96
N HIS A 143 10.14 -14.18 -3.26
CA HIS A 143 9.78 -12.93 -3.91
C HIS A 143 10.93 -12.36 -4.76
N VAL A 144 12.15 -12.29 -4.20
CA VAL A 144 13.33 -11.80 -4.93
C VAL A 144 13.61 -12.68 -6.15
N ALA A 145 13.55 -14.01 -5.99
CA ALA A 145 13.74 -14.94 -7.10
C ALA A 145 12.70 -14.76 -8.22
N ALA A 146 11.43 -14.49 -7.87
CA ALA A 146 10.40 -14.18 -8.84
C ALA A 146 10.70 -12.89 -9.61
N LYS A 147 11.14 -11.83 -8.92
CA LYS A 147 11.51 -10.54 -9.55
C LYS A 147 12.68 -10.66 -10.50
N GLU A 148 13.64 -11.55 -10.23
CA GLU A 148 14.81 -11.79 -11.09
C GLU A 148 14.52 -12.67 -12.30
N SER A 149 13.31 -13.26 -12.39
CA SER A 149 12.94 -14.11 -13.51
C SER A 149 12.78 -13.34 -14.83
N ASP A 150 13.07 -14.03 -15.94
CA ASP A 150 12.90 -13.47 -17.29
C ASP A 150 11.46 -13.01 -17.57
N ALA A 151 10.46 -13.70 -17.01
CA ALA A 151 9.05 -13.35 -17.20
C ALA A 151 8.70 -12.02 -16.54
N VAL A 152 9.22 -11.74 -15.33
CA VAL A 152 9.00 -10.46 -14.65
C VAL A 152 9.86 -9.37 -15.26
N GLN A 153 11.13 -9.64 -15.57
CA GLN A 153 12.03 -8.67 -16.21
C GLN A 153 11.49 -8.23 -17.59
N GLY A 154 10.99 -9.19 -18.39
CA GLY A 154 10.33 -8.91 -19.66
C GLY A 154 9.03 -8.10 -19.53
N SER A 155 8.43 -8.10 -18.34
CA SER A 155 7.14 -7.45 -18.04
C SER A 155 7.28 -6.14 -17.27
N ILE A 156 8.50 -5.68 -16.98
CA ILE A 156 8.75 -4.45 -16.20
C ILE A 156 8.20 -3.18 -16.90
N HIS A 157 7.93 -3.25 -18.20
CA HIS A 157 7.29 -2.17 -18.94
C HIS A 157 5.86 -1.90 -18.44
N LEU A 158 5.16 -2.93 -17.94
CA LEU A 158 3.83 -2.82 -17.34
C LEU A 158 3.86 -1.99 -16.04
N ILE A 159 4.97 -2.02 -15.30
CA ILE A 159 5.17 -1.16 -14.13
C ILE A 159 5.17 0.31 -14.54
N ARG A 160 5.83 0.63 -15.66
CA ARG A 160 6.14 2.03 -15.98
C ARG A 160 5.03 2.78 -16.70
N GLY A 161 3.94 2.10 -17.10
CA GLY A 161 2.85 2.71 -17.87
C GLY A 161 3.39 3.47 -19.09
N GLU A 162 4.19 2.79 -19.92
CA GLU A 162 4.91 3.38 -21.07
C GLU A 162 5.90 4.52 -20.73
N GLY A 163 6.32 4.65 -19.47
CA GLY A 163 7.25 5.69 -19.00
C GLY A 163 6.57 6.96 -18.48
N GLN A 164 5.26 6.90 -18.23
CA GLN A 164 4.45 8.04 -17.75
C GLN A 164 4.27 8.09 -16.23
N MET A 165 4.68 7.04 -15.53
CA MET A 165 4.62 6.97 -14.07
C MET A 165 5.72 7.83 -13.42
N GLY A 166 5.37 8.53 -12.33
CA GLY A 166 6.29 9.40 -11.60
C GLY A 166 7.26 8.64 -10.68
N GLU A 167 6.73 8.04 -9.62
CA GLU A 167 7.53 7.41 -8.56
C GLU A 167 6.84 6.14 -8.03
N ILE A 168 7.64 5.23 -7.47
CA ILE A 168 7.14 4.04 -6.76
C ILE A 168 7.81 3.99 -5.39
N GLU A 169 6.99 3.97 -4.36
CA GLU A 169 7.40 3.64 -3.00
C GLU A 169 7.07 2.17 -2.71
N ARG A 170 8.01 1.44 -2.09
CA ARG A 170 7.87 0.00 -1.82
C ARG A 170 8.51 -0.41 -0.51
N HIS A 171 7.76 -1.18 0.27
CA HIS A 171 8.14 -1.67 1.59
C HIS A 171 7.90 -3.18 1.70
N TYR A 172 8.77 -3.90 2.42
CA TYR A 172 8.52 -5.28 2.82
C TYR A 172 8.12 -5.32 4.28
N VAL A 173 6.90 -5.75 4.55
CA VAL A 173 6.32 -5.67 5.89
C VAL A 173 5.86 -7.06 6.32
N LYS A 174 6.04 -7.34 7.61
CA LYS A 174 5.34 -8.41 8.29
C LYS A 174 4.34 -7.78 9.25
N PHE A 175 3.06 -7.88 8.94
CA PHE A 175 2.03 -7.42 9.84
C PHE A 175 1.86 -8.40 11.00
N THR A 176 1.76 -7.85 12.21
CA THR A 176 1.35 -8.60 13.40
C THR A 176 -0.05 -8.15 13.75
N GLY A 177 -1.02 -9.08 13.72
CA GLY A 177 -2.35 -8.80 14.25
C GLY A 177 -2.28 -8.50 15.76
N ALA A 178 -3.19 -7.65 16.23
CA ALA A 178 -3.45 -7.46 17.65
C ALA A 178 -4.13 -8.71 18.25
#